data_AF-A0A8C2GJB6-F1
#
_entry.id   AF-A0A8C2GJB6-F1
#
_cell.length_a   1.000
_cell.length_b   1.000
_cell.length_c   1.000
_cell.angle_alpha   90.00
_cell.angle_beta   90.00
_cell.angle_gamma   90.00
#
_symmetry.space_group_name_H-M   'P 1'
#
loop_
_entity.id
_entity.type
_entity.pdbx_description
1 polymer ?
#
loop_
_entity_poly.entity_id
_entity_poly.type
_entity_poly.pdbx_seq_one_letter_code
_entity_poly.pdbx_strand_id
1 'polypeptide(L)'
;MKKQFNRMRQLANQTVGRAEKTEVLSEDLLQVEKRLDLVKQVSHSTHKKLTACLQGQQGADLDKRSKKLPLTILAQCMVEGAAVLGDDSLLGKMLKLCGETEEKLAQELLVFELQIERDVVEPLYVLAEVEIPNIQKQRKHLAKLVLDMDSARTRWQQSYKSSGHPSNVQQGGAKADSLREEMEETANRMEICRDQLSADMYNFVAKEIDYANYFQTLIEVQAEYHRKSLEILQSVLPQIKAHQEAWIEKPSYGKALEEHLAISGREIAFPIEACVTMLLECGMEEEGLFRVAPSASKLKKLKASLDCGVLDVQEYSADPHAIAGALKSYLRELPEPLMTFELYDEWIQASNIQDMDKRLQALLCTCEKLPTDSLNNLRYLIKFLAKLTEHQDANKMTPGNIAIVLGPNLLWTHSEGNMTEMMTTMSLQIVGIIEPIIQHADWFFPGDIEFNLTGSYGSPVHTNHNSNYSSMPSPDMDQSERKQQHDQSRRPLSVLLIPSLIIKGQFTHKCHNLLTRSKPVRLSFFHETKGTFLKNILGILAVWLSVNIKSKKAAKDN
;
A
#
# COMPACT_ATOMS: atom_id res chain seq x y z
N MET A 1 -5.29 -75.99 13.15
CA MET A 1 -4.79 -76.12 14.54
C MET A 1 -3.44 -75.42 14.82
N LYS A 2 -2.38 -75.56 14.01
CA LYS A 2 -1.07 -74.89 14.25
C LYS A 2 -1.12 -73.36 14.36
N LYS A 3 -1.95 -72.66 13.56
CA LYS A 3 -2.10 -71.19 13.63
C LYS A 3 -2.75 -70.69 14.91
N GLN A 4 -3.74 -71.43 15.44
CA GLN A 4 -4.40 -71.12 16.71
C GLN A 4 -3.47 -71.41 17.89
N PHE A 5 -2.72 -72.51 17.84
CA PHE A 5 -1.71 -72.84 18.85
C PHE A 5 -0.60 -71.79 18.93
N ASN A 6 -0.14 -71.25 17.79
CA ASN A 6 0.84 -70.17 17.76
C ASN A 6 0.28 -68.84 18.27
N ARG A 7 -0.98 -68.50 17.97
CA ARG A 7 -1.66 -67.31 18.52
C ARG A 7 -1.86 -67.42 20.04
N MET A 8 -2.23 -68.60 20.51
CA MET A 8 -2.42 -68.89 21.93
C MET A 8 -1.09 -68.90 22.68
N ARG A 9 -0.01 -69.39 22.07
CA ARG A 9 1.37 -69.29 22.60
C ARG A 9 1.89 -67.84 22.59
N GLN A 10 1.51 -67.01 21.61
CA GLN A 10 1.88 -65.60 21.54
C GLN A 10 1.12 -64.75 22.57
N LEU A 11 -0.16 -65.06 22.82
CA LEU A 11 -0.97 -64.49 23.90
C LEU A 11 -0.52 -64.98 25.28
N ALA A 12 -0.16 -66.26 25.42
CA ALA A 12 0.42 -66.80 26.65
C ALA A 12 1.79 -66.17 26.94
N ASN A 13 2.65 -65.95 25.95
CA ASN A 13 3.91 -65.22 26.14
C ASN A 13 3.72 -63.71 26.40
N GLN A 14 2.60 -63.10 25.99
CA GLN A 14 2.24 -61.73 26.36
C GLN A 14 1.63 -61.62 27.78
N THR A 15 1.20 -62.73 28.37
CA THR A 15 0.47 -62.75 29.65
C THR A 15 1.29 -63.40 30.77
N VAL A 16 2.10 -64.42 30.46
CA VAL A 16 2.96 -65.17 31.38
C VAL A 16 4.36 -64.58 31.34
N GLY A 17 4.53 -63.46 32.03
CA GLY A 17 5.72 -62.61 31.98
C GLY A 17 5.47 -61.18 32.43
N ARG A 18 4.23 -60.83 32.80
CA ARG A 18 3.96 -59.66 33.62
C ARG A 18 4.52 -59.93 35.03
N ALA A 19 5.80 -59.59 35.24
CA ALA A 19 6.11 -58.81 36.42
C ALA A 19 5.05 -57.69 36.47
N GLU A 20 4.42 -57.48 37.63
CA GLU A 20 3.59 -56.29 37.85
C GLU A 20 4.29 -55.12 37.17
N LYS A 21 3.65 -54.45 36.21
CA LYS A 21 4.25 -53.26 35.62
C LYS A 21 4.52 -52.35 36.80
N THR A 22 5.78 -52.21 37.18
CA THR A 22 6.18 -51.21 38.17
C THR A 22 5.69 -49.89 37.59
N GLU A 23 4.62 -49.33 38.15
CA GLU A 23 4.09 -48.04 37.73
C GLU A 23 5.08 -46.99 38.24
N VAL A 24 6.04 -46.64 37.38
CA VAL A 24 7.21 -45.82 37.73
C VAL A 24 6.86 -44.33 37.80
N LEU A 25 5.79 -43.92 37.13
CA LEU A 25 5.30 -42.53 37.11
C LEU A 25 3.83 -42.52 37.52
N SER A 26 3.43 -41.46 38.23
CA SER A 26 2.02 -41.20 38.54
C SER A 26 1.21 -40.86 37.28
N GLU A 27 -0.11 -40.98 37.37
CA GLU A 27 -1.04 -40.62 36.28
C GLU A 27 -0.85 -39.16 35.84
N ASP A 28 -0.66 -38.25 36.79
CA ASP A 28 -0.38 -36.83 36.53
C ASP A 28 0.89 -36.64 35.68
N LEU A 29 1.97 -37.34 36.01
CA LEU A 29 3.23 -37.25 35.27
C LEU A 29 3.10 -37.84 33.85
N LEU A 30 2.32 -38.90 33.67
CA LEU A 30 2.01 -39.42 32.33
C LEU A 30 1.22 -38.41 31.47
N GLN A 31 0.33 -37.64 32.10
CA GLN A 31 -0.36 -36.55 31.42
C GLN A 31 0.61 -35.43 31.01
N VAL A 32 1.57 -35.09 31.87
CA VAL A 32 2.64 -34.12 31.55
C VAL A 32 3.54 -34.62 30.42
N GLU A 33 3.87 -35.91 30.37
CA GLU A 33 4.64 -36.52 29.27
C GLU A 33 3.93 -36.33 27.92
N LYS A 34 2.63 -36.60 27.86
CA LYS A 34 1.83 -36.35 26.65
C LYS A 34 1.80 -34.87 26.27
N ARG A 35 1.76 -33.98 27.26
CA ARG A 35 1.77 -32.53 27.05
C ARG A 35 3.10 -32.03 26.48
N LEU A 36 4.23 -32.56 26.97
CA LEU A 36 5.57 -32.26 26.45
C LEU A 36 5.67 -32.51 24.95
N ASP A 37 5.16 -33.66 24.47
CA ASP A 37 5.18 -33.99 23.04
C ASP A 37 4.38 -33.00 22.19
N LEU A 38 3.19 -32.60 22.67
CA LEU A 38 2.35 -31.63 21.97
C LEU A 38 3.00 -30.25 21.92
N VAL A 39 3.52 -29.76 23.05
CA VAL A 39 4.21 -28.47 23.12
C VAL A 39 5.44 -28.47 22.22
N LYS A 40 6.25 -29.54 22.24
CA LYS A 40 7.40 -29.68 21.34
C LYS A 40 7.00 -29.55 19.87
N GLN A 41 5.96 -30.28 19.44
CA GLN A 41 5.50 -30.26 18.06
C GLN A 41 5.04 -28.85 17.64
N VAL A 42 4.26 -28.17 18.49
CA VAL A 42 3.74 -26.83 18.21
C VAL A 42 4.87 -25.80 18.20
N SER A 43 5.76 -25.80 19.19
CA SER A 43 6.90 -24.88 19.27
C SER A 43 7.88 -25.10 18.12
N HIS A 44 8.13 -26.36 17.74
CA HIS A 44 8.97 -26.70 16.58
C HIS A 44 8.37 -26.14 15.27
N SER A 45 7.09 -26.43 15.02
CA SER A 45 6.42 -25.95 13.81
C SER A 45 6.32 -24.43 13.78
N THR A 46 6.08 -23.81 14.93
CA THR A 46 5.90 -22.36 15.04
C THR A 46 7.21 -21.63 14.76
N HIS A 47 8.31 -21.96 15.44
CA HIS A 47 9.58 -21.24 15.24
C HIS A 47 10.03 -21.37 13.78
N LYS A 48 9.96 -22.57 13.19
CA LYS A 48 10.36 -22.79 11.80
C LYS A 48 9.57 -21.95 10.80
N LYS A 49 8.25 -21.84 11.00
CA LYS A 49 7.39 -21.02 10.15
C LYS A 49 7.60 -19.52 10.38
N LEU A 50 7.80 -19.12 11.64
CA LEU A 50 8.05 -17.72 12.00
C LEU A 50 9.39 -17.25 11.43
N THR A 51 10.45 -18.04 11.54
CA THR A 51 11.74 -17.80 10.89
C THR A 51 11.57 -17.60 9.38
N ALA A 52 10.75 -18.41 8.73
CA ALA A 52 10.53 -18.29 7.29
C ALA A 52 9.81 -16.99 6.88
N CYS A 53 9.07 -16.35 7.80
CA CYS A 53 8.43 -15.05 7.58
C CYS A 53 9.41 -13.87 7.65
N LEU A 54 10.57 -14.04 8.30
CA LEU A 54 11.60 -13.02 8.36
C LEU A 54 12.38 -12.97 7.04
N GLN A 55 12.71 -11.77 6.58
CA GLN A 55 13.41 -11.50 5.32
C GLN A 55 14.93 -11.46 5.50
N GLY A 56 15.41 -11.08 6.69
CA GLY A 56 16.83 -11.10 7.04
C GLY A 56 17.42 -12.51 7.04
N GLN A 57 18.64 -12.65 6.50
CA GLN A 57 19.41 -13.89 6.65
C GLN A 57 19.77 -14.10 8.13
N GLN A 58 19.36 -15.24 8.71
CA GLN A 58 19.72 -15.61 10.09
C GLN A 58 21.24 -15.70 10.26
N GLY A 59 21.76 -15.12 11.35
CA GLY A 59 23.18 -15.15 11.70
C GLY A 59 24.10 -14.26 10.84
N ALA A 60 23.56 -13.46 9.92
CA ALA A 60 24.32 -12.45 9.21
C ALA A 60 24.53 -11.18 10.08
N ASP A 61 25.67 -10.53 9.88
CA ASP A 61 26.00 -9.21 10.47
C ASP A 61 24.87 -8.20 10.22
N LEU A 62 24.59 -7.33 11.20
CA LEU A 62 23.55 -6.29 11.15
C LEU A 62 23.67 -5.44 9.89
N ASP A 63 24.89 -5.06 9.52
CA ASP A 63 25.16 -4.25 8.31
C ASP A 63 24.89 -5.01 7.01
N LYS A 64 25.04 -6.34 7.02
CA LYS A 64 24.73 -7.18 5.86
C LYS A 64 23.24 -7.47 5.76
N ARG A 65 22.52 -7.48 6.88
CA ARG A 65 21.06 -7.63 6.92
C ARG A 65 20.36 -6.36 6.43
N SER A 66 20.75 -5.19 6.92
CA SER A 66 20.15 -3.91 6.52
C SER A 66 20.21 -3.67 5.01
N LYS A 67 21.38 -3.91 4.40
CA LYS A 67 21.62 -3.69 2.96
C LYS A 67 20.95 -4.70 2.02
N LYS A 68 20.48 -5.83 2.55
CA LYS A 68 19.85 -6.90 1.75
C LYS A 68 18.33 -6.91 1.84
N LEU A 69 17.74 -6.09 2.72
CA LEU A 69 16.29 -5.95 2.76
C LEU A 69 15.82 -5.35 1.41
N PRO A 70 14.82 -5.97 0.75
CA PRO A 70 14.28 -5.44 -0.50
C PRO A 70 13.82 -3.98 -0.40
N LEU A 71 13.34 -3.58 0.79
CA LEU A 71 12.86 -2.22 1.03
C LEU A 71 14.01 -1.19 1.03
N THR A 72 15.17 -1.51 1.63
CA THR A 72 16.38 -0.69 1.58
C THR A 72 16.88 -0.52 0.14
N ILE A 73 16.83 -1.59 -0.67
CA ILE A 73 17.24 -1.54 -2.07
C ILE A 73 16.31 -0.62 -2.88
N LEU A 74 15.00 -0.68 -2.62
CA LEU A 74 14.03 0.23 -3.23
C LEU A 74 14.30 1.68 -2.82
N ALA A 75 14.49 1.93 -1.52
CA ALA A 75 14.78 3.25 -0.98
C ALA A 75 16.00 3.88 -1.65
N GLN A 76 17.10 3.13 -1.75
CA GLN A 76 18.33 3.56 -2.41
C GLN A 76 18.11 3.88 -3.90
N CYS A 77 17.39 3.00 -4.62
CA CYS A 77 17.06 3.22 -6.04
C CYS A 77 16.24 4.51 -6.24
N MET A 78 15.30 4.81 -5.34
CA MET A 78 14.51 6.04 -5.40
C MET A 78 15.34 7.29 -5.13
N VAL A 79 16.24 7.26 -4.14
CA VAL A 79 17.14 8.38 -3.82
C VAL A 79 18.13 8.63 -4.96
N GLU A 80 18.69 7.57 -5.55
CA GLU A 80 19.55 7.68 -6.74
C GLU A 80 18.79 8.25 -7.94
N GLY A 81 17.56 7.77 -8.18
CA GLY A 81 16.70 8.32 -9.23
C GLY A 81 16.37 9.80 -9.02
N ALA A 82 16.18 10.22 -7.77
CA ALA A 82 15.99 11.63 -7.43
C ALA A 82 17.23 12.48 -7.76
N ALA A 83 18.43 11.99 -7.45
CA ALA A 83 19.67 12.68 -7.77
C ALA A 83 19.88 12.86 -9.28
N VAL A 84 19.41 11.90 -10.10
CA VAL A 84 19.44 12.00 -11.56
C VAL A 84 18.46 13.06 -12.08
N LEU A 85 17.26 13.14 -11.52
CA LEU A 85 16.23 14.09 -11.96
C LEU A 85 16.43 15.52 -11.44
N GLY A 86 17.15 15.69 -10.33
CA GLY A 86 17.37 16.98 -9.69
C GLY A 86 16.16 17.50 -8.90
N ASP A 87 16.40 18.55 -8.11
CA ASP A 87 15.36 19.16 -7.27
C ASP A 87 14.44 20.13 -8.05
N ASP A 88 14.76 20.42 -9.31
CA ASP A 88 13.95 21.25 -10.23
C ASP A 88 12.81 20.47 -10.89
N SER A 89 12.65 19.19 -10.56
CA SER A 89 11.53 18.35 -10.99
C SER A 89 10.67 17.95 -9.80
N LEU A 90 9.34 18.05 -9.95
CA LEU A 90 8.42 17.47 -8.97
C LEU A 90 8.71 15.98 -8.78
N LEU A 91 8.98 15.26 -9.86
CA LEU A 91 9.26 13.83 -9.80
C LEU A 91 10.56 13.55 -9.01
N GLY A 92 11.60 14.35 -9.20
CA GLY A 92 12.84 14.26 -8.41
C GLY A 92 12.59 14.49 -6.92
N LYS A 93 11.88 15.57 -6.56
CA LYS A 93 11.47 15.85 -5.18
C LYS A 93 10.62 14.71 -4.57
N MET A 94 9.68 14.15 -5.34
CA MET A 94 8.83 13.05 -4.88
C MET A 94 9.63 11.76 -4.67
N LEU A 95 10.53 11.43 -5.59
CA LEU A 95 11.40 10.25 -5.45
C LEU A 95 12.30 10.38 -4.21
N LYS A 96 12.86 11.56 -3.94
CA LYS A 96 13.69 11.80 -2.76
C LYS A 96 12.90 11.60 -1.47
N LEU A 97 11.76 12.27 -1.34
CA LEU A 97 10.91 12.21 -0.16
C LEU A 97 10.39 10.79 0.11
N CYS A 98 9.94 10.10 -0.94
CA CYS A 98 9.51 8.72 -0.83
C CYS A 98 10.68 7.78 -0.52
N GLY A 99 11.84 7.93 -1.17
CA GLY A 99 13.02 7.11 -0.91
C GLY A 99 13.52 7.21 0.54
N GLU A 100 13.61 8.44 1.08
CA GLU A 100 13.95 8.67 2.49
C GLU A 100 12.92 8.07 3.45
N THR A 101 11.66 7.99 3.04
CA THR A 101 10.58 7.37 3.84
C THR A 101 10.69 5.85 3.82
N GLU A 102 10.92 5.26 2.65
CA GLU A 102 11.13 3.81 2.51
C GLU A 102 12.37 3.35 3.29
N GLU A 103 13.44 4.16 3.35
CA GLU A 103 14.62 3.87 4.17
C GLU A 103 14.27 3.80 5.67
N LYS A 104 13.46 4.74 6.16
CA LYS A 104 12.97 4.73 7.56
C LYS A 104 12.10 3.51 7.84
N LEU A 105 11.23 3.12 6.90
CA LEU A 105 10.41 1.92 7.02
C LEU A 105 11.27 0.65 7.01
N ALA A 106 12.32 0.60 6.20
CA ALA A 106 13.28 -0.49 6.19
C ALA A 106 14.02 -0.64 7.52
N GLN A 107 14.38 0.48 8.16
CA GLN A 107 14.99 0.48 9.47
C GLN A 107 14.04 -0.05 10.56
N GLU A 108 12.76 0.34 10.55
CA GLU A 108 11.76 -0.21 11.49
C GLU A 108 11.51 -1.70 11.25
N LEU A 109 11.50 -2.15 9.99
CA LEU A 109 11.39 -3.57 9.65
C LEU A 109 12.59 -4.36 10.20
N LEU A 110 13.80 -3.82 10.07
CA LEU A 110 15.00 -4.47 10.61
C LEU A 110 14.93 -4.64 12.13
N VAL A 111 14.53 -3.59 12.85
CA VAL A 111 14.36 -3.63 14.31
C VAL A 111 13.31 -4.67 14.71
N PHE A 112 12.17 -4.70 14.01
CA PHE A 112 11.13 -5.68 14.21
C PHE A 112 11.62 -7.12 14.05
N GLU A 113 12.33 -7.42 12.94
CA GLU A 113 12.81 -8.78 12.68
C GLU A 113 13.82 -9.25 13.72
N LEU A 114 14.74 -8.37 14.14
CA LEU A 114 15.72 -8.68 15.19
C LEU A 114 15.05 -8.95 16.54
N GLN A 115 14.02 -8.18 16.87
CA GLN A 115 13.28 -8.34 18.12
C GLN A 115 12.47 -9.65 18.13
N ILE A 116 11.78 -9.98 17.04
CA ILE A 116 11.06 -11.27 16.90
C ILE A 116 12.03 -12.45 16.97
N GLU A 117 13.18 -12.34 16.32
CA GLU A 117 14.18 -13.42 16.32
C GLU A 117 14.68 -13.71 17.75
N ARG A 118 15.06 -12.67 18.49
CA ARG A 118 15.59 -12.76 19.85
C ARG A 118 14.54 -13.16 20.89
N ASP A 119 13.37 -12.50 20.88
CA ASP A 119 12.41 -12.61 21.99
C ASP A 119 11.38 -13.73 21.80
N VAL A 120 11.29 -14.31 20.59
CA VAL A 120 10.27 -15.31 20.25
C VAL A 120 10.88 -16.54 19.57
N VAL A 121 11.60 -16.36 18.46
CA VAL A 121 12.09 -17.49 17.66
C VAL A 121 13.14 -18.31 18.43
N GLU A 122 14.15 -17.65 19.00
CA GLU A 122 15.21 -18.29 19.77
C GLU A 122 14.67 -19.03 21.02
N PRO A 123 13.81 -18.42 21.87
CA PRO A 123 13.18 -19.13 22.99
C PRO A 123 12.35 -20.35 22.57
N LEU A 124 11.56 -20.25 21.48
CA LEU A 124 10.79 -21.39 20.97
C LEU A 124 11.69 -22.51 20.43
N TYR A 125 12.83 -22.16 19.83
CA TYR A 125 13.85 -23.12 19.40
C TYR A 125 14.44 -23.84 20.62
N VAL A 126 14.90 -23.09 21.64
CA VAL A 126 15.47 -23.66 22.87
C VAL A 126 14.48 -24.61 23.55
N LEU A 127 13.20 -24.22 23.65
CA LEU A 127 12.15 -25.06 24.22
C LEU A 127 11.97 -26.38 23.44
N ALA A 128 11.89 -26.31 22.10
CA ALA A 128 11.59 -27.46 21.25
C ALA A 128 12.79 -28.40 21.02
N GLU A 129 13.99 -27.83 20.89
CA GLU A 129 15.20 -28.55 20.46
C GLU A 129 16.19 -28.83 21.60
N VAL A 130 16.05 -28.17 22.76
CA VAL A 130 16.96 -28.33 23.90
C VAL A 130 16.22 -28.82 25.14
N GLU A 131 15.28 -28.04 25.67
CA GLU A 131 14.66 -28.32 26.97
C GLU A 131 13.81 -29.61 26.95
N ILE A 132 12.83 -29.71 26.05
CA ILE A 132 11.94 -30.89 25.99
C ILE A 132 12.72 -32.17 25.62
N PRO A 133 13.64 -32.16 24.63
CA PRO A 133 14.49 -33.33 24.35
C PRO A 133 15.33 -33.80 25.54
N ASN A 134 15.81 -32.89 26.39
CA ASN A 134 16.56 -33.25 27.60
C ASN A 134 15.68 -34.02 28.60
N ILE A 135 14.44 -33.57 28.84
CA ILE A 135 13.46 -34.26 29.69
C ILE A 135 13.13 -35.65 29.09
N GLN A 136 12.89 -35.72 27.78
CA GLN A 136 12.63 -36.98 27.07
C GLN A 136 13.82 -37.96 27.15
N LYS A 137 15.06 -37.47 27.17
CA LYS A 137 16.27 -38.28 27.34
C LYS A 137 16.36 -38.87 28.74
N GLN A 138 16.08 -38.08 29.78
CA GLN A 138 16.02 -38.58 31.15
C GLN A 138 14.91 -39.63 31.32
N ARG A 139 13.74 -39.43 30.70
CA ARG A 139 12.65 -40.42 30.69
C ARG A 139 13.06 -41.78 30.12
N LYS A 140 13.83 -41.77 29.02
CA LYS A 140 14.41 -42.99 28.44
C LYS A 140 15.47 -43.62 29.36
N HIS A 141 16.25 -42.78 30.04
CA HIS A 141 17.24 -43.26 31.01
C HIS A 141 16.57 -43.96 32.20
N LEU A 142 15.51 -43.37 32.75
CA LEU A 142 14.70 -43.97 33.80
C LEU A 142 14.15 -45.33 33.39
N ALA A 143 13.63 -45.45 32.16
CA ALA A 143 13.13 -46.74 31.64
C ALA A 143 14.22 -47.83 31.63
N LYS A 144 15.48 -47.48 31.38
CA LYS A 144 16.61 -48.40 31.47
C LYS A 144 16.90 -48.81 32.92
N LEU A 145 16.97 -47.84 33.84
CA LEU A 145 17.24 -48.10 35.26
C LEU A 145 16.17 -48.99 35.91
N VAL A 146 14.91 -48.86 35.49
CA VAL A 146 13.81 -49.73 35.92
C VAL A 146 14.07 -51.18 35.51
N LEU A 147 14.50 -51.43 34.27
CA LEU A 147 14.86 -52.77 33.80
C LEU A 147 16.07 -53.34 34.54
N ASP A 148 17.07 -52.51 34.82
CA ASP A 148 18.27 -52.89 35.57
C ASP A 148 17.91 -53.29 37.01
N MET A 149 17.04 -52.51 37.68
CA MET A 149 16.51 -52.81 39.01
C MET A 149 15.64 -54.07 39.02
N ASP A 150 14.70 -54.24 38.07
CA ASP A 150 13.87 -55.45 37.97
C ASP A 150 14.71 -56.72 37.74
N SER A 151 15.79 -56.59 36.96
CA SER A 151 16.79 -57.64 36.74
C SER A 151 17.55 -57.99 38.02
N ALA A 152 18.05 -56.98 38.76
CA ALA A 152 18.71 -57.19 40.05
C ALA A 152 17.76 -57.82 41.09
N ARG A 153 16.51 -57.34 41.16
CA ARG A 153 15.45 -57.88 42.01
C ARG A 153 15.16 -59.35 41.70
N THR A 154 15.06 -59.70 40.42
CA THR A 154 14.83 -61.09 39.99
C THR A 154 16.01 -61.99 40.36
N ARG A 155 17.26 -61.54 40.14
CA ARG A 155 18.48 -62.29 40.51
C ARG A 155 18.54 -62.54 42.02
N TRP A 156 18.25 -61.52 42.83
CA TRP A 156 18.17 -61.66 44.29
C TRP A 156 17.06 -62.64 44.72
N GLN A 157 15.85 -62.52 44.18
CA GLN A 157 14.72 -63.41 44.50
C GLN A 157 15.01 -64.88 44.14
N GLN A 158 15.69 -65.15 43.03
CA GLN A 158 16.10 -66.50 42.64
C GLN A 158 17.15 -67.07 43.60
N SER A 159 18.11 -66.26 44.03
CA SER A 159 19.11 -66.65 45.05
C SER A 159 18.45 -66.93 46.41
N TYR A 160 17.49 -66.10 46.81
CA TYR A 160 16.76 -66.25 48.08
C TYR A 160 15.90 -67.52 48.13
N LYS A 161 15.23 -67.88 47.02
CA LYS A 161 14.42 -69.10 46.92
C LYS A 161 15.27 -70.38 46.89
N SER A 162 16.52 -70.31 46.41
CA SER A 162 17.43 -71.46 46.33
C SER A 162 18.21 -71.72 47.64
N SER A 163 18.26 -70.75 48.56
CA SER A 163 18.84 -70.89 49.92
C SER A 163 17.95 -71.63 50.94
N GLY A 164 16.76 -72.09 50.57
CA GLY A 164 15.82 -72.82 51.45
C GLY A 164 16.07 -74.33 51.63
N HIS A 165 17.20 -74.88 51.12
CA HIS A 165 17.54 -76.30 51.25
C HIS A 165 18.53 -76.55 52.42
N PRO A 166 18.34 -77.56 53.29
CA PRO A 166 18.98 -77.60 54.62
C PRO A 166 20.50 -77.90 54.63
N SER A 167 21.14 -78.12 53.48
CA SER A 167 22.50 -78.69 53.43
C SER A 167 23.64 -77.71 53.15
N ASN A 168 23.41 -76.40 52.99
CA ASN A 168 24.49 -75.44 52.63
C ASN A 168 24.34 -74.04 53.25
N VAL A 169 24.02 -73.96 54.54
CA VAL A 169 23.63 -72.73 55.24
C VAL A 169 24.74 -71.66 55.36
N GLN A 170 26.03 -72.03 55.27
CA GLN A 170 27.13 -71.11 55.64
C GLN A 170 27.82 -70.38 54.46
N GLN A 171 27.70 -70.88 53.22
CA GLN A 171 28.22 -70.20 52.01
C GLN A 171 27.14 -69.50 51.16
N GLY A 172 25.85 -69.80 51.39
CA GLY A 172 24.74 -69.16 50.66
C GLY A 172 24.40 -67.73 51.11
N GLY A 173 24.77 -67.36 52.35
CA GLY A 173 24.44 -66.05 52.94
C GLY A 173 25.17 -64.88 52.28
N ALA A 174 26.50 -64.92 52.18
CA ALA A 174 27.30 -63.82 51.63
C ALA A 174 26.96 -63.48 50.16
N LYS A 175 26.62 -64.49 49.35
CA LYS A 175 26.18 -64.29 47.97
C LYS A 175 24.77 -63.67 47.89
N ALA A 176 23.86 -64.10 48.78
CA ALA A 176 22.52 -63.54 48.86
C ALA A 176 22.54 -62.08 49.37
N ASP A 177 23.44 -61.76 50.31
CA ASP A 177 23.63 -60.42 50.85
C ASP A 177 24.25 -59.47 49.81
N SER A 178 25.26 -59.91 49.06
CA SER A 178 25.83 -59.12 47.95
C SER A 178 24.80 -58.83 46.84
N LEU A 179 23.94 -59.79 46.51
CA LEU A 179 22.84 -59.59 45.56
C LEU A 179 21.74 -58.67 46.11
N ARG A 180 21.57 -58.61 47.44
CA ARG A 180 20.66 -57.65 48.09
C ARG A 180 21.22 -56.24 47.97
N GLU A 181 22.50 -56.04 48.28
CA GLU A 181 23.18 -54.75 48.17
C GLU A 181 23.15 -54.20 46.73
N GLU A 182 23.40 -55.05 45.72
CA GLU A 182 23.29 -54.66 44.30
C GLU A 182 21.85 -54.25 43.92
N MET A 183 20.84 -54.95 44.45
CA MET A 183 19.43 -54.61 44.25
C MET A 183 19.08 -53.27 44.91
N GLU A 184 19.53 -53.03 46.14
CA GLU A 184 19.31 -51.76 46.84
C GLU A 184 20.01 -50.60 46.13
N GLU A 185 21.23 -50.78 45.63
CA GLU A 185 21.96 -49.76 44.88
C GLU A 185 21.26 -49.40 43.56
N THR A 186 20.81 -50.41 42.80
CA THR A 186 20.09 -50.18 41.54
C THR A 186 18.71 -49.57 41.76
N ALA A 187 18.03 -49.91 42.87
CA ALA A 187 16.79 -49.27 43.30
C ALA A 187 17.00 -47.79 43.65
N ASN A 188 18.01 -47.47 44.47
CA ASN A 188 18.33 -46.09 44.85
C ASN A 188 18.66 -45.22 43.62
N ARG A 189 19.45 -45.74 42.67
CA ARG A 189 19.77 -45.03 41.42
C ARG A 189 18.51 -44.75 40.58
N MET A 190 17.58 -45.70 40.52
CA MET A 190 16.31 -45.54 39.81
C MET A 190 15.43 -44.47 40.49
N GLU A 191 15.32 -44.49 41.82
CA GLU A 191 14.53 -43.50 42.57
C GLU A 191 15.06 -42.07 42.39
N ILE A 192 16.37 -41.85 42.50
CA ILE A 192 16.98 -40.53 42.25
C ILE A 192 16.65 -40.03 40.84
N CYS A 193 16.76 -40.90 39.83
CA CYS A 193 16.43 -40.53 38.45
C CYS A 193 14.94 -40.22 38.28
N ARG A 194 14.06 -40.96 38.97
CA ARG A 194 12.61 -40.74 38.94
C ARG A 194 12.25 -39.40 39.56
N ASP A 195 12.84 -39.08 40.71
CA ASP A 195 12.54 -37.86 41.45
C ASP A 195 13.08 -36.63 40.68
N GLN A 196 14.27 -36.72 40.07
CA GLN A 196 14.81 -35.67 39.20
C GLN A 196 13.93 -35.44 37.96
N LEU A 197 13.51 -36.51 37.28
CA LEU A 197 12.62 -36.40 36.13
C LEU A 197 11.28 -35.77 36.53
N SER A 198 10.74 -36.15 37.68
CA SER A 198 9.50 -35.58 38.21
C SER A 198 9.65 -34.09 38.47
N ALA A 199 10.75 -33.66 39.09
CA ALA A 199 11.05 -32.25 39.32
C ALA A 199 11.15 -31.47 37.99
N ASP A 200 11.85 -32.01 36.99
CA ASP A 200 11.98 -31.37 35.67
C ASP A 200 10.63 -31.25 34.95
N MET A 201 9.78 -32.29 35.06
CA MET A 201 8.42 -32.28 34.50
C MET A 201 7.49 -31.28 35.20
N TYR A 202 7.56 -31.16 36.54
CA TYR A 202 6.81 -30.14 37.26
C TYR A 202 7.31 -28.73 36.97
N ASN A 203 8.62 -28.53 36.87
CA ASN A 203 9.21 -27.26 36.46
C ASN A 203 8.75 -26.84 35.06
N PHE A 204 8.68 -27.78 34.12
CA PHE A 204 8.13 -27.52 32.79
C PHE A 204 6.68 -27.03 32.85
N VAL A 205 5.83 -27.67 33.66
CA VAL A 205 4.43 -27.25 33.84
C VAL A 205 4.35 -25.87 34.52
N ALA A 206 5.19 -25.61 35.52
CA ALA A 206 5.22 -24.33 36.22
C ALA A 206 5.55 -23.15 35.29
N LYS A 207 6.38 -23.37 34.27
CA LYS A 207 6.76 -22.38 33.25
C LYS A 207 5.74 -22.21 32.11
N GLU A 208 4.57 -22.84 32.18
CA GLU A 208 3.58 -22.78 31.10
C GLU A 208 3.17 -21.34 30.73
N ILE A 209 3.08 -20.45 31.74
CA ILE A 209 2.79 -19.04 31.53
C ILE A 209 3.92 -18.36 30.75
N ASP A 210 5.18 -18.66 31.06
CA ASP A 210 6.34 -18.09 30.37
C ASP A 210 6.36 -18.48 28.88
N TYR A 211 6.01 -19.73 28.57
CA TYR A 211 5.89 -20.17 27.17
C TYR A 211 4.72 -19.50 26.45
N ALA A 212 3.61 -19.25 27.14
CA ALA A 212 2.50 -18.50 26.59
C ALA A 212 2.88 -17.04 26.31
N ASN A 213 3.73 -16.44 27.16
CA ASN A 213 4.20 -15.07 26.99
C ASN A 213 4.97 -14.86 25.68
N TYR A 214 5.66 -15.87 25.13
CA TYR A 214 6.31 -15.74 23.81
C TYR A 214 5.32 -15.37 22.70
N PHE A 215 4.10 -15.91 22.75
CA PHE A 215 3.05 -15.57 21.78
C PHE A 215 2.43 -14.20 22.04
N GLN A 216 2.37 -13.77 23.30
CA GLN A 216 1.97 -12.40 23.63
C GLN A 216 3.00 -11.41 23.08
N THR A 217 4.30 -11.63 23.34
CA THR A 217 5.40 -10.79 22.84
C THR A 217 5.41 -10.72 21.32
N LEU A 218 5.16 -11.82 20.61
CA LEU A 218 5.00 -11.82 19.15
C LEU A 218 3.96 -10.78 18.69
N ILE A 219 2.79 -10.77 19.32
CA ILE A 219 1.70 -9.85 18.95
C ILE A 219 2.04 -8.40 19.35
N GLU A 220 2.63 -8.18 20.51
CA GLU A 220 3.02 -6.85 20.99
C GLU A 220 4.07 -6.21 20.08
N VAL A 221 5.11 -6.97 19.70
CA VAL A 221 6.18 -6.50 18.82
C VAL A 221 5.65 -6.23 17.40
N GLN A 222 4.75 -7.08 16.89
CA GLN A 222 4.06 -6.82 15.62
C GLN A 222 3.20 -5.56 15.65
N ALA A 223 2.43 -5.36 16.72
CA ALA A 223 1.58 -4.19 16.87
C ALA A 223 2.41 -2.89 16.88
N GLU A 224 3.52 -2.89 17.62
CA GLU A 224 4.41 -1.73 17.73
C GLU A 224 5.09 -1.40 16.39
N TYR A 225 5.59 -2.42 15.66
CA TYR A 225 6.15 -2.23 14.31
C TYR A 225 5.16 -1.55 13.36
N HIS A 226 3.92 -2.06 13.32
CA HIS A 226 2.89 -1.49 12.46
C HIS A 226 2.48 -0.08 12.89
N ARG A 227 2.42 0.19 14.20
CA ARG A 227 2.13 1.52 14.74
C ARG A 227 3.17 2.55 14.29
N LYS A 228 4.46 2.24 14.46
CA LYS A 228 5.56 3.12 14.04
C LYS A 228 5.61 3.31 12.53
N SER A 229 5.41 2.25 11.76
CA SER A 229 5.35 2.32 10.29
C SER A 229 4.22 3.25 9.82
N LEU A 230 3.05 3.17 10.45
CA LEU A 230 1.92 4.04 10.14
C LEU A 230 2.22 5.50 10.50
N GLU A 231 2.86 5.76 11.63
CA GLU A 231 3.26 7.10 12.07
C GLU A 231 4.21 7.77 11.06
N ILE A 232 5.20 7.02 10.55
CA ILE A 232 6.11 7.47 9.48
C ILE A 232 5.30 7.87 8.23
N LEU A 233 4.41 7.00 7.74
CA LEU A 233 3.60 7.25 6.56
C LEU A 233 2.66 8.44 6.73
N GLN A 234 2.01 8.56 7.88
CA GLN A 234 1.11 9.67 8.20
C GLN A 234 1.84 11.02 8.24
N SER A 235 3.11 11.02 8.63
CA SER A 235 3.93 12.24 8.65
C SER A 235 4.33 12.73 7.25
N VAL A 236 4.49 11.83 6.28
CA VAL A 236 4.99 12.19 4.94
C VAL A 236 3.88 12.55 3.95
N LEU A 237 2.70 11.94 4.08
CA LEU A 237 1.58 12.18 3.15
C LEU A 237 1.18 13.66 3.03
N PRO A 238 1.12 14.45 4.13
CA PRO A 238 0.86 15.89 4.03
C PRO A 238 1.97 16.64 3.29
N GLN A 239 3.23 16.23 3.44
CA GLN A 239 4.37 16.85 2.76
C GLN A 239 4.31 16.58 1.25
N ILE A 240 3.99 15.35 0.84
CA ILE A 240 3.74 14.99 -0.57
C ILE A 240 2.67 15.89 -1.17
N LYS A 241 1.53 16.05 -0.48
CA LYS A 241 0.44 16.91 -0.94
C LYS A 241 0.87 18.37 -1.04
N ALA A 242 1.55 18.90 -0.03
CA ALA A 242 2.04 20.27 -0.04
C ALA A 242 2.99 20.53 -1.23
N HIS A 243 3.88 19.60 -1.55
CA HIS A 243 4.75 19.71 -2.72
C HIS A 243 4.00 19.63 -4.05
N GLN A 244 2.94 18.81 -4.15
CA GLN A 244 2.09 18.74 -5.34
C GLN A 244 1.24 20.01 -5.53
N GLU A 245 0.73 20.58 -4.43
CA GLU A 245 -0.06 21.81 -4.44
C GLU A 245 0.80 23.03 -4.77
N ALA A 246 2.03 23.08 -4.22
CA ALA A 246 3.01 24.11 -4.52
C ALA A 246 3.65 23.98 -5.92
N TRP A 247 3.35 22.91 -6.67
CA TRP A 247 3.87 22.75 -8.02
C TRP A 247 3.09 23.60 -9.02
N ILE A 248 3.76 24.66 -9.50
CA ILE A 248 3.16 25.78 -10.25
C ILE A 248 2.78 25.36 -11.69
N GLU A 249 3.49 24.39 -12.27
CA GLU A 249 3.26 23.97 -13.66
C GLU A 249 2.14 22.94 -13.75
N LYS A 250 0.91 23.41 -13.98
CA LYS A 250 -0.24 22.56 -14.33
C LYS A 250 -0.71 22.88 -15.76
N PRO A 251 -1.13 21.85 -16.52
CA PRO A 251 -1.69 22.05 -17.84
C PRO A 251 -2.93 22.94 -17.76
N SER A 252 -3.09 23.82 -18.75
CA SER A 252 -4.21 24.76 -18.84
C SER A 252 -5.35 24.20 -19.68
N TYR A 253 -5.05 23.39 -20.70
CA TYR A 253 -6.06 22.80 -21.58
C TYR A 253 -6.83 21.69 -20.84
N GLY A 254 -8.15 21.68 -20.99
CA GLY A 254 -9.01 20.68 -20.33
C GLY A 254 -9.22 20.89 -18.83
N LYS A 255 -8.74 22.01 -18.27
CA LYS A 255 -8.89 22.36 -16.85
C LYS A 255 -9.83 23.54 -16.68
N ALA A 256 -10.47 23.60 -15.51
CA ALA A 256 -11.35 24.72 -15.18
C ALA A 256 -10.54 26.02 -15.13
N LEU A 257 -11.11 27.11 -15.65
CA LEU A 257 -10.47 28.42 -15.70
C LEU A 257 -9.99 28.87 -14.31
N GLU A 258 -10.89 28.82 -13.33
CA GLU A 258 -10.63 29.20 -11.94
C GLU A 258 -9.50 28.37 -11.30
N GLU A 259 -9.42 27.06 -11.62
CA GLU A 259 -8.39 26.16 -11.07
C GLU A 259 -7.00 26.64 -11.48
N HIS A 260 -6.75 26.78 -12.79
CA HIS A 260 -5.41 27.09 -13.26
C HIS A 260 -5.03 28.59 -13.06
N LEU A 261 -6.00 29.51 -13.00
CA LEU A 261 -5.74 30.90 -12.62
C LEU A 261 -5.32 31.00 -11.15
N ALA A 262 -6.03 30.32 -10.24
CA ALA A 262 -5.69 30.31 -8.82
C ALA A 262 -4.29 29.72 -8.56
N ILE A 263 -3.92 28.66 -9.29
CA ILE A 263 -2.59 28.02 -9.17
C ILE A 263 -1.47 28.91 -9.71
N SER A 264 -1.70 29.59 -10.83
CA SER A 264 -0.70 30.46 -11.46
C SER A 264 -0.64 31.87 -10.86
N GLY A 265 -1.64 32.25 -10.04
CA GLY A 265 -1.76 33.60 -9.50
C GLY A 265 -2.02 34.67 -10.57
N ARG A 266 -2.59 34.27 -11.71
CA ARG A 266 -2.85 35.15 -12.86
C ARG A 266 -4.31 35.58 -12.89
N GLU A 267 -4.55 36.78 -13.41
CA GLU A 267 -5.89 37.26 -13.74
C GLU A 267 -6.34 36.78 -15.13
N ILE A 268 -5.39 36.73 -16.09
CA ILE A 268 -5.62 36.26 -17.46
C ILE A 268 -4.96 34.90 -17.68
N ALA A 269 -5.71 33.98 -18.27
CA ALA A 269 -5.26 32.64 -18.59
C ALA A 269 -4.04 32.70 -19.52
N PHE A 270 -2.99 31.96 -19.17
CA PHE A 270 -1.75 31.97 -19.93
C PHE A 270 -1.94 31.67 -21.43
N PRO A 271 -2.74 30.67 -21.85
CA PRO A 271 -2.99 30.45 -23.27
C PRO A 271 -3.68 31.61 -23.97
N ILE A 272 -4.58 32.35 -23.29
CA ILE A 272 -5.22 33.54 -23.86
C ILE A 272 -4.19 34.64 -24.02
N GLU A 273 -3.49 35.00 -22.94
CA GLU A 273 -2.54 36.12 -22.96
C GLU A 273 -1.40 35.91 -23.96
N ALA A 274 -0.81 34.70 -23.95
CA ALA A 274 0.29 34.37 -24.85
C ALA A 274 -0.14 34.39 -26.31
N CYS A 275 -1.28 33.77 -26.65
CA CYS A 275 -1.76 33.77 -28.03
C CYS A 275 -2.15 35.16 -28.51
N VAL A 276 -2.85 35.95 -27.68
CA VAL A 276 -3.22 37.33 -28.01
C VAL A 276 -1.98 38.19 -28.24
N THR A 277 -0.98 38.09 -27.36
CA THR A 277 0.27 38.86 -27.49
C THR A 277 1.01 38.50 -28.77
N MET A 278 1.18 37.21 -29.08
CA MET A 278 1.83 36.81 -30.34
C MET A 278 1.04 37.26 -31.57
N LEU A 279 -0.30 37.17 -31.55
CA LEU A 279 -1.13 37.63 -32.67
C LEU A 279 -1.09 39.15 -32.85
N LEU A 280 -0.98 39.93 -31.77
CA LEU A 280 -0.79 41.38 -31.84
C LEU A 280 0.54 41.74 -32.50
N GLU A 281 1.57 40.92 -32.32
CA GLU A 281 2.90 41.14 -32.90
C GLU A 281 2.99 40.71 -34.38
N CYS A 282 2.37 39.60 -34.77
CA CYS A 282 2.58 39.02 -36.11
C CYS A 282 1.32 38.68 -36.92
N GLY A 283 0.12 38.75 -36.33
CA GLY A 283 -1.10 38.19 -36.92
C GLY A 283 -2.15 39.20 -37.39
N MET A 284 -2.05 40.48 -37.05
CA MET A 284 -3.15 41.45 -37.20
C MET A 284 -3.68 41.62 -38.63
N GLU A 285 -2.83 41.46 -39.64
CA GLU A 285 -3.20 41.57 -41.06
C GLU A 285 -3.38 40.20 -41.76
N GLU A 286 -3.17 39.09 -41.05
CA GLU A 286 -3.21 37.74 -41.63
C GLU A 286 -4.64 37.35 -42.02
N GLU A 287 -4.85 36.92 -43.27
CA GLU A 287 -6.18 36.65 -43.78
C GLU A 287 -6.82 35.42 -43.12
N GLY A 288 -8.00 35.59 -42.53
CA GLY A 288 -8.81 34.45 -42.11
C GLY A 288 -8.33 33.76 -40.83
N LEU A 289 -7.71 34.50 -39.90
CA LEU A 289 -7.47 34.02 -38.52
C LEU A 289 -8.75 33.37 -37.94
N PHE A 290 -8.57 32.30 -37.15
CA PHE A 290 -9.64 31.46 -36.57
C PHE A 290 -10.53 30.69 -37.56
N ARG A 291 -10.53 31.06 -38.84
CA ARG A 291 -11.25 30.40 -39.95
C ARG A 291 -10.38 29.33 -40.62
N VAL A 292 -9.15 29.69 -41.00
CA VAL A 292 -8.21 28.77 -41.66
C VAL A 292 -7.70 27.76 -40.64
N ALA A 293 -7.86 26.47 -40.95
CA ALA A 293 -7.36 25.40 -40.10
C ALA A 293 -5.82 25.30 -40.20
N PRO A 294 -5.08 25.36 -39.08
CA PRO A 294 -3.64 25.18 -39.13
C PRO A 294 -3.25 23.72 -39.34
N SER A 295 -1.96 23.48 -39.60
CA SER A 295 -1.41 22.13 -39.56
C SER A 295 -1.67 21.48 -38.20
N ALA A 296 -2.28 20.30 -38.20
CA ALA A 296 -2.60 19.56 -36.98
C ALA A 296 -1.36 19.26 -36.12
N SER A 297 -0.19 19.02 -36.75
CA SER A 297 1.06 18.77 -36.03
C SER A 297 1.60 20.03 -35.35
N LYS A 298 1.54 21.18 -36.03
CA LYS A 298 1.95 22.48 -35.47
C LYS A 298 1.03 22.91 -34.33
N LEU A 299 -0.28 22.76 -34.52
CA LEU A 299 -1.26 23.03 -33.47
C LEU A 299 -1.02 22.16 -32.24
N LYS A 300 -0.82 20.84 -32.43
CA LYS A 300 -0.53 19.92 -31.33
C LYS A 300 0.76 20.32 -30.58
N LYS A 301 1.82 20.72 -31.31
CA LYS A 301 3.08 21.18 -30.71
C LYS A 301 2.87 22.45 -29.89
N LEU A 302 2.23 23.47 -30.46
CA LEU A 302 1.99 24.75 -29.78
C LEU A 302 1.09 24.59 -28.55
N LYS A 303 0.03 23.77 -28.62
CA LYS A 303 -0.79 23.46 -27.45
C LYS A 303 0.03 22.85 -26.31
N ALA A 304 0.85 21.84 -26.62
CA ALA A 304 1.70 21.21 -25.61
C ALA A 304 2.72 22.17 -24.99
N SER A 305 3.27 23.07 -25.82
CA SER A 305 4.19 24.15 -25.43
C SER A 305 3.51 25.15 -24.48
N LEU A 306 2.28 25.55 -24.77
CA LEU A 306 1.47 26.40 -23.87
C LEU A 306 1.09 25.67 -22.56
N ASP A 307 0.76 24.37 -22.63
CA ASP A 307 0.39 23.57 -21.45
C ASP A 307 1.52 23.40 -20.43
N CYS A 308 2.76 23.32 -20.89
CA CYS A 308 3.93 23.25 -20.00
C CYS A 308 4.55 24.62 -19.70
N GLY A 309 3.96 25.73 -20.14
CA GLY A 309 4.49 27.08 -19.89
C GLY A 309 5.78 27.41 -20.65
N VAL A 310 6.21 26.56 -21.58
CA VAL A 310 7.44 26.71 -22.34
C VAL A 310 7.10 27.23 -23.73
N LEU A 311 7.32 28.51 -24.01
CA LEU A 311 6.99 29.10 -25.30
C LEU A 311 8.24 29.69 -25.97
N ASP A 312 8.49 29.29 -27.21
CA ASP A 312 9.44 29.96 -28.10
C ASP A 312 8.64 30.86 -29.06
N VAL A 313 8.42 32.11 -28.65
CA VAL A 313 7.64 33.08 -29.42
C VAL A 313 8.16 33.18 -30.86
N GLN A 314 9.48 33.23 -31.03
CA GLN A 314 10.10 33.41 -32.35
C GLN A 314 9.83 32.21 -33.28
N GLU A 315 9.78 30.99 -32.74
CA GLU A 315 9.44 29.81 -33.53
C GLU A 315 7.99 29.86 -34.05
N TYR A 316 7.06 30.33 -33.22
CA TYR A 316 5.62 30.27 -33.52
C TYR A 316 5.08 31.48 -34.29
N SER A 317 5.72 32.65 -34.20
CA SER A 317 5.32 33.87 -34.93
C SER A 317 5.27 33.70 -36.45
N ALA A 318 5.90 32.65 -37.00
CA ALA A 318 5.87 32.34 -38.42
C ALA A 318 4.54 31.70 -38.92
N ASP A 319 3.64 31.30 -38.02
CA ASP A 319 2.36 30.68 -38.37
C ASP A 319 1.21 31.22 -37.49
N PRO A 320 0.67 32.41 -37.83
CA PRO A 320 -0.42 33.02 -37.06
C PRO A 320 -1.69 32.16 -36.99
N HIS A 321 -1.95 31.32 -38.00
CA HIS A 321 -3.07 30.37 -37.98
C HIS A 321 -2.91 29.30 -36.90
N ALA A 322 -1.69 28.82 -36.65
CA ALA A 322 -1.42 27.90 -35.55
C ALA A 322 -1.72 28.54 -34.19
N ILE A 323 -1.35 29.81 -34.01
CA ILE A 323 -1.60 30.58 -32.78
C ILE A 323 -3.10 30.80 -32.56
N ALA A 324 -3.81 31.27 -33.58
CA ALA A 324 -5.27 31.43 -33.54
C ALA A 324 -5.98 30.09 -33.30
N GLY A 325 -5.47 29.01 -33.90
CA GLY A 325 -5.95 27.66 -33.68
C GLY A 325 -5.76 27.18 -32.24
N ALA A 326 -4.62 27.48 -31.62
CA ALA A 326 -4.32 27.13 -30.23
C ALA A 326 -5.26 27.86 -29.26
N LEU A 327 -5.41 29.18 -29.42
CA LEU A 327 -6.36 29.98 -28.65
C LEU A 327 -7.79 29.44 -28.77
N LYS A 328 -8.24 29.17 -30.00
CA LYS A 328 -9.56 28.58 -30.26
C LYS A 328 -9.72 27.21 -29.61
N SER A 329 -8.67 26.39 -29.64
CA SER A 329 -8.69 25.06 -29.02
C SER A 329 -8.76 25.13 -27.51
N TYR A 330 -8.05 26.08 -26.88
CA TYR A 330 -8.11 26.29 -25.43
C TYR A 330 -9.53 26.63 -24.99
N LEU A 331 -10.15 27.63 -25.61
CA LEU A 331 -11.50 28.07 -25.29
C LEU A 331 -12.53 26.93 -25.41
N ARG A 332 -12.42 26.11 -26.46
CA ARG A 332 -13.30 24.94 -26.68
C ARG A 332 -13.07 23.80 -25.68
N GLU A 333 -11.86 23.65 -25.20
CA GLU A 333 -11.48 22.55 -24.31
C GLU A 333 -11.69 22.87 -22.83
N LEU A 334 -12.13 24.08 -22.50
CA LEU A 334 -12.58 24.38 -21.15
C LEU A 334 -13.75 23.44 -20.78
N PRO A 335 -13.80 22.93 -19.54
CA PRO A 335 -14.90 22.08 -19.09
C PRO A 335 -16.24 22.84 -19.06
N GLU A 336 -16.19 24.17 -19.01
CA GLU A 336 -17.32 25.09 -19.04
C GLU A 336 -17.02 26.24 -20.03
N PRO A 337 -18.00 26.71 -20.82
CA PRO A 337 -17.80 27.88 -21.68
C PRO A 337 -17.33 29.09 -20.89
N LEU A 338 -16.50 29.91 -21.53
CA LEU A 338 -16.06 31.18 -20.93
C LEU A 338 -17.25 32.08 -20.55
N MET A 339 -18.38 31.94 -21.25
CA MET A 339 -19.63 32.65 -20.97
C MET A 339 -20.60 31.90 -20.03
N THR A 340 -20.12 30.83 -19.38
CA THR A 340 -20.76 29.95 -18.38
C THR A 340 -22.01 29.19 -18.84
N PHE A 341 -22.24 28.02 -18.26
CA PHE A 341 -23.49 27.27 -18.51
C PHE A 341 -24.67 27.90 -17.77
N GLU A 342 -24.43 28.47 -16.59
CA GLU A 342 -25.46 29.10 -15.76
C GLU A 342 -26.18 30.25 -16.50
N LEU A 343 -25.44 31.05 -17.27
CA LEU A 343 -25.99 32.19 -17.99
C LEU A 343 -26.47 31.86 -19.41
N TYR A 344 -26.36 30.59 -19.85
CA TYR A 344 -26.67 30.18 -21.23
C TYR A 344 -28.06 30.65 -21.67
N ASP A 345 -29.10 30.36 -20.90
CA ASP A 345 -30.48 30.71 -21.25
C ASP A 345 -30.69 32.23 -21.29
N GLU A 346 -30.00 32.99 -20.42
CA GLU A 346 -30.06 34.45 -20.42
C GLU A 346 -29.42 35.04 -21.69
N TRP A 347 -28.28 34.49 -22.12
CA TRP A 347 -27.64 34.89 -23.38
C TRP A 347 -28.57 34.68 -24.57
N ILE A 348 -29.19 33.51 -24.67
CA ILE A 348 -30.13 33.18 -25.74
C ILE A 348 -31.38 34.08 -25.68
N GLN A 349 -31.91 34.37 -24.49
CA GLN A 349 -33.06 35.27 -24.35
C GLN A 349 -32.72 36.70 -24.80
N ALA A 350 -31.56 37.22 -24.40
CA ALA A 350 -31.09 38.53 -24.81
C ALA A 350 -30.95 38.61 -26.34
N SER A 351 -30.38 37.59 -26.99
CA SER A 351 -30.20 37.55 -28.46
C SER A 351 -31.50 37.61 -29.26
N ASN A 352 -32.62 37.17 -28.67
CA ASN A 352 -33.93 37.13 -29.33
C ASN A 352 -34.70 38.47 -29.27
N ILE A 353 -34.21 39.45 -28.50
CA ILE A 353 -34.82 40.78 -28.41
C ILE A 353 -34.68 41.50 -29.75
N GLN A 354 -35.80 41.89 -30.37
CA GLN A 354 -35.79 42.51 -31.71
C GLN A 354 -35.23 43.94 -31.72
N ASP A 355 -35.47 44.69 -30.65
CA ASP A 355 -34.99 46.06 -30.47
C ASP A 355 -33.50 46.05 -30.11
N MET A 356 -32.68 46.73 -30.91
CA MET A 356 -31.21 46.68 -30.78
C MET A 356 -30.71 47.27 -29.47
N ASP A 357 -31.26 48.40 -29.02
CA ASP A 357 -30.82 49.04 -27.78
C ASP A 357 -31.18 48.18 -26.56
N LYS A 358 -32.41 47.62 -26.54
CA LYS A 358 -32.81 46.67 -25.50
C LYS A 358 -32.01 45.38 -25.53
N ARG A 359 -31.62 44.90 -26.71
CA ARG A 359 -30.73 43.74 -26.86
C ARG A 359 -29.36 44.02 -26.26
N LEU A 360 -28.73 45.13 -26.61
CA LEU A 360 -27.43 45.54 -26.08
C LEU A 360 -27.47 45.66 -24.55
N GLN A 361 -28.52 46.29 -24.01
CA GLN A 361 -28.72 46.38 -22.56
C GLN A 361 -28.87 45.01 -21.89
N ALA A 362 -29.67 44.11 -22.46
CA ALA A 362 -29.84 42.76 -21.91
C ALA A 362 -28.52 41.98 -21.93
N LEU A 363 -27.78 42.04 -23.03
CA LEU A 363 -26.45 41.42 -23.14
C LEU A 363 -25.47 41.98 -22.11
N LEU A 364 -25.48 43.30 -21.87
CA LEU A 364 -24.63 43.94 -20.88
C LEU A 364 -24.97 43.45 -19.47
N CYS A 365 -26.26 43.40 -19.12
CA CYS A 365 -26.70 42.86 -17.83
C CYS A 365 -26.28 41.40 -17.64
N THR A 366 -26.24 40.59 -18.71
CA THR A 366 -25.74 39.21 -18.61
C THR A 366 -24.21 39.17 -18.49
N CYS A 367 -23.46 40.03 -19.19
CA CYS A 367 -22.00 40.18 -18.99
C CYS A 367 -21.66 40.48 -17.54
N GLU A 368 -22.38 41.42 -16.90
CA GLU A 368 -22.13 41.86 -15.52
C GLU A 368 -22.36 40.76 -14.46
N LYS A 369 -23.06 39.68 -14.83
CA LYS A 369 -23.29 38.52 -13.96
C LYS A 369 -22.21 37.45 -14.07
N LEU A 370 -21.28 37.56 -15.03
CA LEU A 370 -20.21 36.58 -15.17
C LEU A 370 -19.33 36.53 -13.92
N PRO A 371 -18.84 35.34 -13.54
CA PRO A 371 -17.77 35.22 -12.55
C PRO A 371 -16.58 36.11 -12.93
N THR A 372 -15.89 36.67 -11.93
CA THR A 372 -14.80 37.65 -12.14
C THR A 372 -13.73 37.13 -13.10
N ASP A 373 -13.28 35.88 -12.92
CA ASP A 373 -12.28 35.24 -13.77
C ASP A 373 -12.74 35.15 -15.24
N SER A 374 -13.97 34.68 -15.45
CA SER A 374 -14.60 34.59 -16.77
C SER A 374 -14.77 35.97 -17.42
N LEU A 375 -15.24 36.96 -16.66
CA LEU A 375 -15.44 38.33 -17.13
C LEU A 375 -14.12 38.97 -17.55
N ASN A 376 -13.07 38.84 -16.75
CA ASN A 376 -11.75 39.40 -17.04
C ASN A 376 -11.14 38.79 -18.30
N ASN A 377 -11.20 37.47 -18.44
CA ASN A 377 -10.70 36.76 -19.61
C ASN A 377 -11.54 37.04 -20.87
N LEU A 378 -12.87 37.15 -20.73
CA LEU A 378 -13.75 37.55 -21.82
C LEU A 378 -13.46 38.98 -22.27
N ARG A 379 -13.36 39.93 -21.32
CA ARG A 379 -13.02 41.33 -21.58
C ARG A 379 -11.68 41.46 -22.33
N TYR A 380 -10.65 40.73 -21.87
CA TYR A 380 -9.34 40.71 -22.52
C TYR A 380 -9.42 40.20 -23.96
N LEU A 381 -10.13 39.09 -24.17
CA LEU A 381 -10.32 38.50 -25.49
C LEU A 381 -11.14 39.42 -26.41
N ILE A 382 -12.27 39.97 -25.96
CA ILE A 382 -13.14 40.81 -26.77
C ILE A 382 -12.44 42.09 -27.21
N LYS A 383 -11.64 42.72 -26.34
CA LYS A 383 -10.83 43.89 -26.71
C LYS A 383 -9.78 43.56 -27.78
N PHE A 384 -9.14 42.40 -27.68
CA PHE A 384 -8.25 41.92 -28.75
C PHE A 384 -9.02 41.73 -30.07
N LEU A 385 -10.19 41.09 -30.03
CA LEU A 385 -10.99 40.84 -31.23
C LEU A 385 -11.50 42.14 -31.85
N ALA A 386 -11.91 43.13 -31.04
CA ALA A 386 -12.28 44.45 -31.53
C ALA A 386 -11.12 45.12 -32.28
N LYS A 387 -9.92 45.10 -31.70
CA LYS A 387 -8.71 45.59 -32.36
C LYS A 387 -8.39 44.82 -33.65
N LEU A 388 -8.62 43.51 -33.68
CA LEU A 388 -8.45 42.71 -34.90
C LEU A 388 -9.41 43.14 -36.02
N THR A 389 -10.64 43.53 -35.67
CA THR A 389 -11.64 44.00 -36.65
C THR A 389 -11.32 45.38 -37.24
N GLU A 390 -10.48 46.19 -36.60
CA GLU A 390 -9.98 47.45 -37.18
C GLU A 390 -9.15 47.19 -38.45
N HIS A 391 -8.55 46.00 -38.57
CA HIS A 391 -7.76 45.56 -39.72
C HIS A 391 -8.57 44.70 -40.72
N GLN A 392 -9.91 44.68 -40.63
CA GLN A 392 -10.77 43.81 -41.44
C GLN A 392 -10.64 43.99 -42.96
N ASP A 393 -10.16 45.15 -43.42
CA ASP A 393 -9.89 45.39 -44.84
C ASP A 393 -8.71 44.54 -45.36
N ALA A 394 -7.74 44.23 -44.50
CA ALA A 394 -6.61 43.35 -44.81
C ALA A 394 -6.93 41.89 -44.46
N ASN A 395 -7.23 41.62 -43.18
CA ASN A 395 -7.37 40.25 -42.66
C ASN A 395 -8.72 39.57 -43.01
N LYS A 396 -9.68 40.33 -43.56
CA LYS A 396 -11.03 39.86 -43.96
C LYS A 396 -11.90 39.31 -42.82
N MET A 397 -11.53 39.57 -41.57
CA MET A 397 -12.23 39.14 -40.37
C MET A 397 -13.09 40.27 -39.81
N THR A 398 -14.33 40.38 -40.31
CA THR A 398 -15.36 41.27 -39.76
C THR A 398 -15.86 40.77 -38.38
N PRO A 399 -16.52 41.62 -37.56
CA PRO A 399 -17.12 41.18 -36.30
C PRO A 399 -18.02 39.93 -36.45
N GLY A 400 -18.87 39.90 -37.48
CA GLY A 400 -19.70 38.73 -37.81
C GLY A 400 -18.88 37.50 -38.19
N ASN A 401 -17.82 37.64 -39.01
CA ASN A 401 -16.96 36.51 -39.39
C ASN A 401 -16.26 35.91 -38.17
N ILE A 402 -15.78 36.75 -37.24
CA ILE A 402 -15.19 36.31 -35.98
C ILE A 402 -16.22 35.61 -35.10
N ALA A 403 -17.42 36.18 -34.95
CA ALA A 403 -18.51 35.60 -34.17
C ALA A 403 -18.89 34.20 -34.66
N ILE A 404 -18.95 33.99 -35.99
CA ILE A 404 -19.23 32.68 -36.58
C ILE A 404 -18.19 31.63 -36.18
N VAL A 405 -16.91 31.97 -36.22
CA VAL A 405 -15.83 31.00 -36.01
C VAL A 405 -15.48 30.78 -34.54
N LEU A 406 -15.58 31.82 -33.69
CA LEU A 406 -15.24 31.76 -32.27
C LEU A 406 -16.44 31.53 -31.36
N GLY A 407 -17.63 32.00 -31.72
CA GLY A 407 -18.83 31.90 -30.87
C GLY A 407 -19.09 30.50 -30.31
N PRO A 408 -19.05 29.43 -31.12
CA PRO A 408 -19.21 28.06 -30.62
C PRO A 408 -18.15 27.57 -29.62
N ASN A 409 -17.05 28.31 -29.45
CA ASN A 409 -15.98 28.02 -28.49
C ASN A 409 -16.05 28.97 -27.28
N LEU A 410 -17.00 29.92 -27.24
CA LEU A 410 -17.22 30.84 -26.13
C LEU A 410 -18.52 30.52 -25.37
N LEU A 411 -19.51 29.97 -26.07
CA LEU A 411 -20.81 29.61 -25.52
C LEU A 411 -21.32 28.32 -26.19
N TRP A 412 -21.64 27.32 -25.38
CA TRP A 412 -22.29 26.08 -25.83
C TRP A 412 -23.16 25.49 -24.71
N THR A 413 -24.00 24.52 -25.08
CA THR A 413 -24.98 23.88 -24.19
C THR A 413 -24.53 22.46 -23.85
N HIS A 414 -25.02 21.90 -22.74
CA HIS A 414 -24.78 20.50 -22.34
C HIS A 414 -25.45 19.44 -23.25
N SER A 415 -26.19 19.82 -24.31
CA SER A 415 -27.02 18.87 -25.06
C SER A 415 -26.20 17.91 -25.95
N GLU A 416 -26.14 16.63 -25.55
CA GLU A 416 -25.62 15.51 -26.35
C GLU A 416 -26.62 14.94 -27.38
N GLY A 417 -27.68 15.66 -27.79
CA GLY A 417 -28.79 15.08 -28.56
C GLY A 417 -29.35 15.92 -29.72
N ASN A 418 -29.42 15.29 -30.91
CA ASN A 418 -30.13 15.64 -32.16
C ASN A 418 -29.79 16.99 -32.81
N MET A 419 -28.69 17.02 -33.57
CA MET A 419 -27.89 18.24 -33.69
C MET A 419 -27.97 19.03 -35.01
N THR A 420 -28.37 18.52 -36.17
CA THR A 420 -28.06 19.26 -37.42
C THR A 420 -28.87 20.55 -37.66
N GLU A 421 -30.18 20.53 -37.45
CA GLU A 421 -31.02 21.74 -37.59
C GLU A 421 -30.92 22.66 -36.36
N MET A 422 -30.87 22.07 -35.16
CA MET A 422 -30.72 22.81 -33.90
C MET A 422 -29.37 23.53 -33.82
N MET A 423 -28.29 22.94 -34.33
CA MET A 423 -26.98 23.59 -34.39
C MET A 423 -26.96 24.81 -35.29
N THR A 424 -27.70 24.82 -36.40
CA THR A 424 -27.69 25.97 -37.30
C THR A 424 -28.38 27.17 -36.65
N THR A 425 -29.56 26.94 -36.06
CA THR A 425 -30.30 27.98 -35.32
C THR A 425 -29.54 28.46 -34.09
N MET A 426 -28.95 27.54 -33.32
CA MET A 426 -28.13 27.91 -32.16
C MET A 426 -26.86 28.66 -32.54
N SER A 427 -26.22 28.29 -33.65
CA SER A 427 -25.06 29.02 -34.16
C SER A 427 -25.43 30.44 -34.56
N LEU A 428 -26.59 30.66 -35.19
CA LEU A 428 -27.06 32.01 -35.53
C LEU A 428 -27.39 32.85 -34.29
N GLN A 429 -27.98 32.26 -33.26
CA GLN A 429 -28.23 32.96 -31.99
C GLN A 429 -26.93 33.34 -31.28
N ILE A 430 -25.96 32.42 -31.23
CA ILE A 430 -24.62 32.69 -30.68
C ILE A 430 -23.92 33.81 -31.45
N VAL A 431 -24.01 33.81 -32.79
CA VAL A 431 -23.49 34.93 -33.60
C VAL A 431 -24.15 36.24 -33.21
N GLY A 432 -25.48 36.25 -33.05
CA GLY A 432 -26.26 37.41 -32.59
C GLY A 432 -25.96 37.88 -31.16
N ILE A 433 -25.17 37.12 -30.40
CA ILE A 433 -24.65 37.49 -29.07
C ILE A 433 -23.25 38.08 -29.20
N ILE A 434 -22.34 37.35 -29.86
CA ILE A 434 -20.92 37.67 -29.90
C ILE A 434 -20.62 38.86 -30.81
N GLU A 435 -21.28 38.97 -31.96
CA GLU A 435 -21.04 40.06 -32.93
C GLU A 435 -21.31 41.44 -32.32
N PRO A 436 -22.47 41.72 -31.67
CA PRO A 436 -22.71 43.00 -31.02
C PRO A 436 -21.72 43.31 -29.89
N ILE A 437 -21.28 42.30 -29.13
CA ILE A 437 -20.31 42.47 -28.05
C ILE A 437 -18.94 42.90 -28.61
N ILE A 438 -18.50 42.31 -29.72
CA ILE A 438 -17.25 42.72 -30.40
C ILE A 438 -17.40 44.12 -31.01
N GLN A 439 -18.51 44.37 -31.72
CA GLN A 439 -18.75 45.65 -32.41
C GLN A 439 -18.84 46.84 -31.44
N HIS A 440 -19.36 46.61 -30.23
CA HIS A 440 -19.52 47.62 -29.19
C HIS A 440 -18.61 47.37 -27.98
N ALA A 441 -17.43 46.79 -28.19
CA ALA A 441 -16.51 46.35 -27.13
C ALA A 441 -16.19 47.46 -26.10
N ASP A 442 -15.99 48.71 -26.53
CA ASP A 442 -15.69 49.83 -25.63
C ASP A 442 -16.87 50.23 -24.74
N TRP A 443 -18.10 49.97 -25.18
CA TRP A 443 -19.30 50.22 -24.40
C TRP A 443 -19.53 49.10 -23.36
N PHE A 444 -19.34 47.84 -23.76
CA PHE A 444 -19.41 46.70 -22.85
C PHE A 444 -18.28 46.69 -21.81
N PHE A 445 -17.07 47.07 -22.24
CA PHE A 445 -15.86 47.01 -21.44
C PHE A 445 -15.13 48.36 -21.49
N PRO A 446 -15.61 49.37 -20.74
CA PRO A 446 -14.99 50.69 -20.75
C PRO A 446 -13.55 50.66 -20.23
N GLY A 447 -12.75 51.61 -20.70
CA GLY A 447 -11.32 51.74 -20.39
C GLY A 447 -10.42 50.95 -21.33
N ASP A 448 -9.13 51.31 -21.32
CA ASP A 448 -8.10 50.63 -22.09
C ASP A 448 -7.69 49.30 -21.46
N ILE A 449 -7.12 48.40 -22.27
CA ILE A 449 -6.49 47.17 -21.80
C ILE A 449 -5.02 47.20 -22.18
N GLU A 450 -4.17 46.94 -21.19
CA GLU A 450 -2.76 46.63 -21.41
C GLU A 450 -2.64 45.15 -21.84
N PHE A 451 -2.22 44.95 -23.09
CA PHE A 451 -1.82 43.62 -23.56
C PHE A 451 -0.38 43.32 -23.12
N ASN A 452 0.00 42.04 -23.12
CA ASN A 452 1.32 41.57 -22.66
C ASN A 452 1.62 41.90 -21.18
N LEU A 453 0.70 41.52 -20.28
CA LEU A 453 0.82 41.76 -18.83
C LEU A 453 2.04 41.06 -18.21
N THR A 454 2.47 39.92 -18.78
CA THR A 454 3.59 39.14 -18.25
C THR A 454 4.98 39.56 -18.77
N GLY A 455 5.07 40.47 -19.75
CA GLY A 455 6.29 41.20 -20.12
C GLY A 455 7.38 40.46 -20.91
N SER A 456 7.42 39.12 -20.97
CA SER A 456 8.25 38.33 -21.91
C SER A 456 8.02 36.83 -21.69
N TYR A 457 7.55 36.11 -22.70
CA TYR A 457 7.47 34.64 -22.68
C TYR A 457 8.85 34.07 -23.04
N GLY A 458 9.79 34.21 -22.10
CA GLY A 458 11.17 33.76 -22.28
C GLY A 458 11.28 32.24 -22.22
N SER A 459 11.94 31.66 -23.24
CA SER A 459 12.36 30.27 -23.28
C SER A 459 12.99 29.86 -21.93
N PRO A 460 12.58 28.73 -21.32
CA PRO A 460 13.32 28.18 -20.20
C PRO A 460 14.73 27.94 -20.70
N VAL A 461 15.71 28.57 -20.05
CA VAL A 461 17.10 28.19 -20.20
C VAL A 461 17.13 26.68 -19.99
N HIS A 462 17.33 25.91 -21.07
CA HIS A 462 17.65 24.50 -20.97
C HIS A 462 18.96 24.41 -20.19
N THR A 463 18.88 24.35 -18.86
CA THR A 463 19.95 23.75 -18.07
C THR A 463 20.01 22.31 -18.54
N ASN A 464 20.98 22.05 -19.40
CA ASN A 464 21.21 20.75 -20.01
C ASN A 464 21.65 19.78 -18.90
N HIS A 465 20.67 19.15 -18.24
CA HIS A 465 20.89 18.14 -17.18
C HIS A 465 21.55 16.86 -17.73
N ASN A 466 21.73 16.76 -19.05
CA ASN A 466 22.36 15.62 -19.70
C ASN A 466 23.90 15.67 -19.69
N SER A 467 24.53 16.68 -19.09
CA SER A 467 25.99 16.80 -19.00
C SER A 467 26.64 15.83 -17.99
N ASN A 468 25.85 15.20 -17.11
CA ASN A 468 26.33 14.23 -16.12
C ASN A 468 26.01 12.77 -16.45
N TYR A 469 25.60 12.45 -17.69
CA TYR A 469 25.39 11.06 -18.11
C TYR A 469 26.75 10.33 -18.29
N SER A 470 27.36 9.94 -17.17
CA SER A 470 28.36 8.87 -17.17
C SER A 470 27.62 7.55 -17.33
N SER A 471 27.88 6.85 -18.43
CA SER A 471 27.23 5.60 -18.80
C SER A 471 27.17 4.61 -17.63
N MET A 472 25.97 4.36 -17.11
CA MET A 472 25.72 3.22 -16.23
C MET A 472 26.01 1.93 -17.02
N PRO A 473 26.72 0.94 -16.44
CA PRO A 473 26.92 -0.34 -17.10
C PRO A 473 25.57 -1.04 -17.23
N SER A 474 25.20 -1.44 -18.45
CA SER A 474 24.14 -2.42 -18.65
C SER A 474 24.52 -3.72 -17.93
N PRO A 475 23.58 -4.42 -17.27
CA PRO A 475 23.86 -5.75 -16.78
C PRO A 475 23.93 -6.68 -18.01
N ASP A 476 25.15 -7.00 -18.43
CA ASP A 476 25.41 -7.99 -19.46
C ASP A 476 24.75 -9.32 -19.07
N MET A 477 23.91 -9.80 -19.98
CA MET A 477 23.35 -11.15 -19.99
C MET A 477 24.46 -12.14 -20.32
N ASP A 478 25.19 -12.61 -19.31
CA ASP A 478 26.14 -13.70 -19.52
C ASP A 478 25.39 -15.04 -19.54
N GLN A 479 25.10 -15.52 -20.76
CA GLN A 479 24.68 -16.89 -21.02
C GLN A 479 25.91 -17.80 -20.96
N SER A 480 26.24 -18.36 -19.80
CA SER A 480 26.73 -19.76 -19.68
C SER A 480 27.14 -20.10 -18.24
N GLU A 481 26.25 -20.78 -17.51
CA GLU A 481 26.54 -22.04 -16.83
C GLU A 481 25.29 -22.55 -16.10
N ARG A 482 24.55 -23.43 -16.78
CA ARG A 482 23.58 -24.31 -16.12
C ARG A 482 24.35 -25.38 -15.36
N LYS A 483 24.29 -25.36 -14.02
CA LYS A 483 24.18 -26.59 -13.21
C LYS A 483 23.21 -26.38 -12.05
N GLN A 484 22.10 -27.11 -12.16
CA GLN A 484 20.99 -27.32 -11.23
C GLN A 484 21.30 -27.11 -9.74
N GLN A 485 20.59 -26.18 -9.12
CA GLN A 485 20.09 -26.36 -7.76
C GLN A 485 18.60 -26.03 -7.68
N HIS A 486 17.95 -26.80 -6.84
CA HIS A 486 16.54 -27.14 -6.87
C HIS A 486 15.66 -25.97 -6.44
N ASP A 487 14.59 -25.79 -7.21
CA ASP A 487 13.48 -24.87 -7.01
C ASP A 487 12.95 -24.88 -5.57
N GLN A 488 13.01 -23.73 -4.89
CA GLN A 488 12.16 -23.38 -3.76
C GLN A 488 11.67 -21.93 -3.96
N SER A 489 10.42 -21.83 -4.41
CA SER A 489 9.49 -20.73 -4.18
C SER A 489 10.03 -19.31 -4.38
N ARG A 490 9.84 -18.80 -5.60
CA ARG A 490 9.60 -17.37 -5.86
C ARG A 490 8.60 -16.85 -4.81
N ARG A 491 9.07 -16.10 -3.82
CA ARG A 491 8.20 -15.29 -2.97
C ARG A 491 7.79 -14.07 -3.78
N PRO A 492 6.50 -13.75 -3.91
CA PRO A 492 6.12 -12.41 -4.32
C PRO A 492 6.71 -11.43 -3.29
N LEU A 493 7.00 -10.20 -3.73
CA LEU A 493 7.08 -9.03 -2.84
C LEU A 493 5.69 -8.80 -2.20
N SER A 494 5.22 -9.75 -1.41
CA SER A 494 4.20 -9.49 -0.42
C SER A 494 4.94 -8.91 0.77
N VAL A 495 5.13 -7.59 0.74
CA VAL A 495 4.80 -6.80 1.93
C VAL A 495 3.53 -7.43 2.46
N LEU A 496 3.50 -7.85 3.73
CA LEU A 496 2.25 -8.20 4.38
C LEU A 496 1.35 -6.97 4.34
N LEU A 497 0.68 -6.77 3.20
CA LEU A 497 -0.63 -6.19 3.07
C LEU A 497 -1.53 -7.10 3.90
N ILE A 498 -1.48 -6.94 5.22
CA ILE A 498 -2.72 -6.90 5.96
C ILE A 498 -3.49 -5.76 5.27
N PRO A 499 -4.56 -6.09 4.51
CA PRO A 499 -5.20 -5.10 3.67
C PRO A 499 -5.63 -3.92 4.52
N SER A 500 -5.40 -2.73 3.99
CA SER A 500 -5.96 -1.40 4.24
C SER A 500 -7.32 -1.26 4.96
N LEU A 501 -7.55 -1.98 6.07
CA LEU A 501 -8.75 -1.93 6.91
C LEU A 501 -8.54 -1.12 8.19
N ILE A 502 -7.32 -0.60 8.42
CA ILE A 502 -7.03 0.34 9.52
C ILE A 502 -6.88 1.78 9.02
N ILE A 503 -7.00 2.01 7.70
CA ILE A 503 -7.02 3.36 7.10
C ILE A 503 -8.40 3.61 6.49
N LYS A 504 -9.41 3.67 7.37
CA LYS A 504 -10.69 4.39 7.18
C LYS A 504 -11.45 4.37 8.50
N GLY A 505 -10.95 5.13 9.47
CA GLY A 505 -11.63 5.49 10.72
C GLY A 505 -12.80 6.46 10.49
N GLN A 506 -13.65 6.17 9.51
CA GLN A 506 -14.95 6.81 9.31
C GLN A 506 -15.88 5.79 8.67
N PHE A 507 -16.45 4.86 9.45
CA PHE A 507 -17.73 4.19 9.11
C PHE A 507 -18.21 3.31 10.28
N THR A 508 -18.68 3.94 11.36
CA THR A 508 -19.54 3.24 12.34
C THR A 508 -20.74 4.08 12.68
N HIS A 509 -21.67 4.21 11.71
CA HIS A 509 -23.04 4.64 11.99
C HIS A 509 -24.11 3.66 11.46
N LYS A 510 -23.74 2.44 11.08
CA LYS A 510 -24.68 1.47 10.50
C LYS A 510 -24.54 0.01 10.96
N CYS A 511 -23.96 -0.22 12.13
CA CYS A 511 -23.91 -1.55 12.77
C CYS A 511 -24.65 -1.60 14.12
N HIS A 512 -25.64 -0.72 14.35
CA HIS A 512 -26.42 -0.72 15.59
C HIS A 512 -27.73 -1.54 15.51
N ASN A 513 -28.14 -2.03 14.34
CA ASN A 513 -29.47 -2.65 14.15
C ASN A 513 -29.51 -4.17 14.01
N LEU A 514 -28.42 -4.89 14.30
CA LEU A 514 -28.39 -6.37 14.15
C LEU A 514 -28.09 -7.15 15.43
N LEU A 515 -28.02 -6.50 16.60
CA LEU A 515 -27.77 -7.16 17.88
C LEU A 515 -28.85 -6.96 18.95
N THR A 516 -30.02 -6.45 18.59
CA THR A 516 -31.17 -6.34 19.51
C THR A 516 -32.21 -7.41 19.23
N ARG A 517 -31.88 -8.68 19.45
CA ARG A 517 -32.87 -9.76 19.66
C ARG A 517 -32.21 -11.00 20.25
N SER A 518 -31.99 -10.98 21.57
CA SER A 518 -32.22 -12.09 22.50
C SER A 518 -31.80 -11.69 23.93
N LYS A 519 -32.62 -12.08 24.89
CA LYS A 519 -32.70 -11.61 26.29
C LYS A 519 -31.48 -11.95 27.18
N PRO A 520 -31.34 -11.29 28.35
CA PRO A 520 -30.10 -11.23 29.13
C PRO A 520 -30.03 -12.29 30.24
N VAL A 521 -28.81 -12.65 30.64
CA VAL A 521 -28.53 -13.17 31.99
C VAL A 521 -27.43 -12.31 32.60
N ARG A 522 -27.74 -11.75 33.77
CA ARG A 522 -26.85 -10.96 34.62
C ARG A 522 -25.68 -11.83 35.10
N LEU A 523 -24.45 -11.33 34.98
CA LEU A 523 -23.53 -11.36 36.12
C LEU A 523 -22.73 -10.04 36.14
N SER A 524 -22.84 -9.38 37.28
CA SER A 524 -22.35 -8.07 37.63
C SER A 524 -20.86 -8.08 38.02
N PHE A 525 -20.15 -7.05 37.56
CA PHE A 525 -18.95 -6.42 38.14
C PHE A 525 -17.67 -7.26 38.32
N PHE A 526 -16.67 -7.03 37.45
CA PHE A 526 -15.33 -6.57 37.87
C PHE A 526 -14.52 -6.02 36.67
N HIS A 527 -14.13 -4.76 36.80
CA HIS A 527 -13.12 -3.94 36.10
C HIS A 527 -12.99 -3.90 34.56
N GLU A 528 -13.16 -2.67 34.10
CA GLU A 528 -13.27 -2.12 32.76
C GLU A 528 -11.87 -1.76 32.21
N THR A 529 -11.37 -2.54 31.23
CA THR A 529 -10.31 -2.16 30.25
C THR A 529 -9.90 -3.31 29.30
N LYS A 530 -10.35 -4.56 29.52
CA LYS A 530 -9.95 -5.72 28.66
C LYS A 530 -10.98 -6.12 27.58
N GLY A 531 -12.19 -5.55 27.60
CA GLY A 531 -13.30 -5.97 26.73
C GLY A 531 -13.21 -5.53 25.26
N THR A 532 -12.54 -4.40 24.99
CA THR A 532 -12.42 -3.86 23.63
C THR A 532 -11.34 -4.59 22.83
N PHE A 533 -10.26 -5.02 23.51
CA PHE A 533 -9.16 -5.77 22.91
C PHE A 533 -9.57 -7.19 22.52
N LEU A 534 -10.30 -7.91 23.40
CA LEU A 534 -10.82 -9.24 23.08
C LEU A 534 -11.86 -9.24 21.96
N LYS A 535 -12.72 -8.21 21.85
CA LYS A 535 -13.68 -8.08 20.75
C LYS A 535 -13.01 -7.84 19.40
N ASN A 536 -11.92 -7.05 19.39
CA ASN A 536 -11.14 -6.82 18.17
C ASN A 536 -10.36 -8.08 17.75
N ILE A 537 -9.79 -8.81 18.70
CA ILE A 537 -9.11 -10.09 18.44
C ILE A 537 -10.10 -11.16 17.93
N LEU A 538 -11.29 -11.26 18.52
CA LEU A 538 -12.33 -12.18 18.05
C LEU A 538 -12.85 -11.80 16.65
N GLY A 539 -12.92 -10.51 16.33
CA GLY A 539 -13.25 -10.02 14.99
C GLY A 539 -12.18 -10.41 13.96
N ILE A 540 -10.90 -10.25 14.30
CA ILE A 540 -9.76 -10.61 13.45
C ILE A 540 -9.70 -12.13 13.24
N LEU A 541 -9.91 -12.92 14.30
CA LEU A 541 -9.99 -14.39 14.23
C LEU A 541 -11.17 -14.86 13.37
N ALA A 542 -12.33 -14.21 13.45
CA ALA A 542 -13.49 -14.55 12.64
C ALA A 542 -13.28 -14.25 11.14
N VAL A 543 -12.60 -13.16 10.81
CA VAL A 543 -12.22 -12.82 9.43
C VAL A 543 -11.15 -13.79 8.90
N TRP A 544 -10.14 -14.11 9.72
CA TRP A 544 -9.10 -15.08 9.36
C TRP A 544 -9.68 -16.49 9.12
N LEU A 545 -10.58 -16.96 9.99
CA LEU A 545 -11.31 -18.22 9.81
C LEU A 545 -12.17 -18.22 8.54
N SER A 546 -12.85 -17.11 8.24
CA SER A 546 -13.72 -17.00 7.05
C SER A 546 -12.94 -17.03 5.74
N VAL A 547 -11.74 -16.42 5.70
CA VAL A 547 -10.85 -16.44 4.52
C VAL A 547 -10.23 -17.83 4.33
N ASN A 548 -9.79 -18.49 5.41
CA ASN A 548 -9.21 -19.83 5.34
C ASN A 548 -10.24 -20.92 4.98
N ILE A 549 -11.49 -20.78 5.42
CA ILE A 549 -12.58 -21.69 5.05
C ILE A 549 -12.95 -21.53 3.57
N LYS A 550 -12.91 -20.32 3.00
CA LYS A 550 -13.14 -20.10 1.56
C LYS A 550 -12.00 -20.64 0.69
N SER A 551 -10.75 -20.51 1.12
CA SER A 551 -9.59 -21.09 0.42
C SER A 551 -9.61 -22.62 0.39
N LYS A 552 -10.01 -23.27 1.49
CA LYS A 552 -10.17 -24.74 1.54
C LYS A 552 -11.37 -25.27 0.74
N LYS A 553 -12.37 -24.44 0.47
CA LYS A 553 -13.52 -24.83 -0.36
C LYS A 553 -13.19 -24.74 -1.86
N ALA A 554 -12.36 -23.77 -2.28
CA ALA A 554 -11.88 -23.66 -3.65
C ALA A 554 -10.86 -24.75 -4.06
N ALA A 555 -10.11 -25.32 -3.10
CA ALA A 555 -9.17 -26.42 -3.35
C ALA A 555 -9.83 -27.83 -3.39
N LYS A 556 -11.16 -27.91 -3.20
CA LYS A 556 -11.90 -29.19 -3.21
C LYS A 556 -12.79 -29.37 -4.44
N ASP A 557 -12.93 -28.32 -5.26
CA ASP A 557 -13.74 -28.30 -6.48
C ASP A 557 -12.88 -28.14 -7.76
N ASN A 558 -11.62 -28.59 -7.73
CA ASN A 558 -10.75 -28.74 -8.91
C ASN A 558 -10.07 -30.10 -8.94
#